data_AF-A0A956HBH1-F1
#
_entry.id   AF-A0A956HBH1-F1
#
_cell.length_a   1.000
_cell.length_b   1.000
_cell.length_c   1.000
_cell.angle_alpha   90.00
_cell.angle_beta   90.00
_cell.angle_gamma   90.00
#
_symmetry.space_group_name_H-M   'P 1'
#
loop_
_entity.id
_entity.type
_entity.pdbx_description
1 polymer ?
#
loop_
_entity_poly.entity_id
_entity_poly.type
_entity_poly.pdbx_seq_one_letter_code
_entity_poly.pdbx_strand_id
1 'polypeptide(L)'
;MKPWFAELQAGGHGPHLYAGIEVKASPGASLRAFVRGLTLSGFRYHRVEGKRRINEAGPADYDLYADERGFEAVVSLVERGALLSYISYHIITVNEDHVTFERVYGGIHGEVGERCSEGEMALLTALCSAPGLDIVAWWINAGGDGYEPHIGPKGHGVASLRAALEL
;
A
#
# COMPACT_ATOMS: atom_id res chain seq x y z
N MET A 1 2.11 8.52 -16.73
CA MET A 1 2.49 7.34 -15.93
C MET A 1 1.23 6.52 -15.73
N LYS A 2 1.22 5.23 -16.09
CA LYS A 2 0.05 4.37 -15.83
C LYS A 2 0.01 4.03 -14.33
N PRO A 3 -1.17 3.97 -13.68
CA PRO A 3 -1.25 3.41 -12.34
C PRO A 3 -0.69 1.98 -12.34
N TRP A 4 0.18 1.64 -11.39
CA TRP A 4 0.83 0.33 -11.38
C TRP A 4 -0.14 -0.87 -11.17
N PHE A 5 -1.37 -0.63 -10.71
CA PHE A 5 -2.47 -1.61 -10.67
C PHE A 5 -3.32 -1.68 -11.95
N ALA A 6 -3.09 -0.83 -12.95
CA ALA A 6 -4.02 -0.62 -14.06
C ALA A 6 -4.30 -1.90 -14.87
N GLU A 7 -3.31 -2.76 -15.05
CA GLU A 7 -3.47 -4.01 -15.79
C GLU A 7 -4.37 -5.02 -15.05
N LEU A 8 -4.22 -5.10 -13.72
CA LEU A 8 -5.07 -5.96 -12.88
C LEU A 8 -6.50 -5.45 -12.81
N GLN A 9 -6.69 -4.13 -12.76
CA GLN A 9 -8.02 -3.50 -12.84
C GLN A 9 -8.70 -3.79 -14.18
N ALA A 10 -7.97 -3.72 -15.28
CA ALA A 10 -8.50 -4.00 -16.61
C ALA A 10 -8.79 -5.50 -16.83
N GLY A 11 -8.04 -6.39 -16.19
CA GLY A 11 -8.19 -7.85 -16.30
C GLY A 11 -9.42 -8.42 -15.62
N GLY A 12 -10.15 -7.63 -14.82
CA GLY A 12 -11.39 -8.07 -14.17
C GLY A 12 -11.17 -9.14 -13.09
N HIS A 13 -9.99 -9.16 -12.45
CA HIS A 13 -9.60 -10.16 -11.45
C HIS A 13 -10.21 -9.95 -10.05
N GLY A 14 -11.37 -9.31 -9.99
CA GLY A 14 -12.09 -9.05 -8.77
C GLY A 14 -11.84 -7.66 -8.17
N PRO A 15 -12.63 -7.33 -7.13
CA PRO A 15 -12.65 -5.99 -6.55
C PRO A 15 -11.45 -5.67 -5.66
N HIS A 16 -10.69 -6.64 -5.17
CA HIS A 16 -9.64 -6.38 -4.20
C HIS A 16 -8.27 -6.43 -4.87
N LEU A 17 -7.47 -5.40 -4.69
CA LEU A 17 -6.11 -5.30 -5.19
C LEU A 17 -5.18 -5.10 -4.02
N TYR A 18 -4.13 -5.91 -3.97
CA TYR A 18 -3.16 -5.92 -2.89
C TYR A 18 -1.76 -5.90 -3.46
N ALA A 19 -0.86 -5.16 -2.84
CA ALA A 19 0.55 -5.25 -3.14
C ALA A 19 1.39 -5.08 -1.90
N GLY A 20 2.61 -5.62 -1.95
CA GLY A 20 3.57 -5.53 -0.87
C GLY A 20 4.98 -5.33 -1.40
N ILE A 21 5.76 -4.61 -0.61
CA ILE A 21 7.17 -4.36 -0.84
C ILE A 21 7.91 -4.64 0.45
N GLU A 22 8.83 -5.59 0.39
CA GLU A 22 9.77 -5.90 1.46
C GLU A 22 11.02 -5.04 1.28
N VAL A 23 11.42 -4.38 2.36
CA VAL A 23 12.52 -3.43 2.40
C VAL A 23 13.46 -3.80 3.54
N LYS A 24 14.75 -3.83 3.24
CA LYS A 24 15.80 -3.93 4.25
C LYS A 24 16.44 -2.57 4.47
N ALA A 25 16.32 -2.06 5.69
CA ALA A 25 16.99 -0.83 6.09
C ALA A 25 18.45 -1.08 6.49
N SER A 26 19.35 -0.22 6.04
CA SER A 26 20.70 -0.10 6.58
C SER A 26 20.67 0.44 8.01
N PRO A 27 21.72 0.21 8.83
CA PRO A 27 21.80 0.78 10.17
C PRO A 27 21.59 2.31 10.17
N GLY A 28 20.65 2.79 10.97
CA GLY A 28 20.30 4.21 11.07
C GLY A 28 19.29 4.71 10.03
N ALA A 29 18.94 3.92 9.02
CA ALA A 29 17.79 4.18 8.16
C ALA A 29 16.50 3.66 8.81
N SER A 30 15.37 4.30 8.50
CA SER A 30 14.05 3.86 8.93
C SER A 30 13.06 4.05 7.80
N LEU A 31 12.42 2.96 7.38
CA LEU A 31 11.39 2.99 6.34
C LEU A 31 10.24 3.91 6.75
N ARG A 32 9.73 3.76 7.98
CA ARG A 32 8.66 4.61 8.51
C ARG A 32 9.02 6.09 8.52
N ALA A 33 10.21 6.44 9.02
CA ALA A 33 10.66 7.83 9.03
C ALA A 33 10.82 8.40 7.61
N PHE A 34 11.36 7.58 6.68
CA PHE A 34 11.47 7.93 5.27
C PHE A 34 10.09 8.23 4.66
N VAL A 35 9.11 7.33 4.82
CA VAL A 35 7.78 7.51 4.22
C VAL A 35 7.03 8.69 4.85
N ARG A 36 7.15 8.92 6.16
CA ARG A 36 6.57 10.13 6.81
C ARG A 36 7.13 11.43 6.27
N GLY A 37 8.34 11.42 5.73
CA GLY A 37 8.95 12.58 5.08
C GLY A 37 8.38 12.88 3.69
N LEU A 38 7.55 11.99 3.14
CA LEU A 38 6.92 12.17 1.83
C LEU A 38 5.54 12.82 1.96
N THR A 39 5.16 13.56 0.93
CA THR A 39 3.77 14.00 0.74
C THR A 39 3.07 13.00 -0.18
N LEU A 40 2.11 12.26 0.36
CA LEU A 40 1.33 11.27 -0.39
C LEU A 40 -0.05 11.84 -0.73
N SER A 41 -0.20 12.35 -1.95
CA SER A 41 -1.45 12.95 -2.44
C SER A 41 -2.64 12.01 -2.27
N GLY A 42 -3.80 12.55 -1.89
CA GLY A 42 -5.05 11.79 -1.69
C GLY A 42 -5.11 10.98 -0.41
N PHE A 43 -4.03 10.90 0.37
CA PHE A 43 -3.97 10.18 1.63
C PHE A 43 -3.82 11.09 2.84
N ARG A 44 -4.42 10.68 3.96
CA ARG A 44 -4.22 11.24 5.29
C ARG A 44 -3.49 10.24 6.16
N TYR A 45 -2.54 10.75 6.95
CA TYR A 45 -1.69 9.98 7.85
C TYR A 45 -2.35 9.75 9.22
N HIS A 46 -2.22 8.54 9.76
CA HIS A 46 -2.50 8.17 11.15
C HIS A 46 -1.42 7.22 11.68
N ARG A 47 -0.99 7.45 12.92
CA ARG A 47 -0.06 6.54 13.61
C ARG A 47 -0.87 5.52 14.40
N VAL A 48 -0.60 4.23 14.17
CA VAL A 48 -1.26 3.13 14.87
C VAL A 48 -0.28 2.51 15.86
N GLU A 49 -0.72 2.32 17.10
CA GLU A 49 0.12 1.79 18.19
C GLU A 49 -0.53 0.56 18.85
N GLY A 50 0.20 -0.55 18.89
CA GLY A 50 -0.21 -1.78 19.56
C GLY A 50 -1.51 -2.39 19.02
N LYS A 51 -1.89 -2.13 17.77
CA LYS A 51 -3.12 -2.68 17.16
C LYS A 51 -2.81 -3.80 16.19
N ARG A 52 -3.80 -4.66 15.97
CA ARG A 52 -3.74 -5.69 14.95
C ARG A 52 -3.60 -5.03 13.57
N ARG A 53 -2.69 -5.57 12.75
CA ARG A 53 -2.57 -5.18 11.35
C ARG A 53 -3.71 -5.77 10.53
N ILE A 54 -4.13 -5.05 9.50
CA ILE A 54 -5.34 -5.35 8.73
C ILE A 54 -5.29 -6.76 8.10
N ASN A 55 -4.10 -7.26 7.76
CA ASN A 55 -3.92 -8.59 7.17
C ASN A 55 -2.84 -9.47 7.84
N GLU A 56 -2.42 -9.14 9.08
CA GLU A 56 -1.38 -9.93 9.76
C GLU A 56 -1.79 -10.38 11.17
N ALA A 57 -1.04 -11.36 11.67
CA ALA A 57 -1.22 -11.88 13.01
C ALA A 57 -0.51 -10.99 14.04
N GLY A 58 -1.22 -10.63 15.11
CA GLY A 58 -0.66 -9.96 16.27
C GLY A 58 -0.68 -8.42 16.22
N PRO A 59 -0.55 -7.77 17.39
CA PRO A 59 -0.45 -6.32 17.51
C PRO A 59 0.92 -5.82 17.06
N ALA A 60 0.96 -4.67 16.39
CA ALA A 60 2.17 -3.99 16.01
C ALA A 60 1.96 -2.47 15.92
N ASP A 61 3.05 -1.72 15.94
CA ASP A 61 3.05 -0.29 15.62
C ASP A 61 3.29 -0.12 14.12
N TYR A 62 2.49 0.72 13.48
CA TYR A 62 2.63 0.99 12.05
C TYR A 62 2.10 2.37 11.68
N ASP A 63 2.49 2.84 10.51
CA ASP A 63 1.92 4.04 9.91
C ASP A 63 0.84 3.65 8.92
N LEU A 64 -0.33 4.29 9.05
CA LEU A 64 -1.47 4.11 8.17
C LEU A 64 -1.66 5.39 7.35
N TYR A 65 -1.76 5.25 6.05
CA TYR A 65 -2.19 6.29 5.14
C TYR A 65 -3.50 5.82 4.53
N ALA A 66 -4.61 6.45 4.89
CA ALA A 66 -5.92 6.11 4.35
C ALA A 66 -6.41 7.24 3.45
N ASP A 67 -7.14 6.89 2.39
CA ASP A 67 -7.70 7.88 1.49
C ASP A 67 -8.55 8.90 2.23
N GLU A 68 -8.54 10.15 1.75
CA GLU A 68 -9.19 11.28 2.42
C GLU A 68 -10.70 11.08 2.66
N ARG A 69 -11.39 10.30 1.82
CA ARG A 69 -12.84 10.07 1.95
C ARG A 69 -13.15 9.02 3.03
N GLY A 70 -12.35 7.97 3.10
CA GLY A 70 -12.51 6.84 4.02
C GLY A 70 -11.79 7.03 5.36
N PHE A 71 -10.91 8.02 5.49
CA PHE A 71 -9.96 8.15 6.61
C PHE A 71 -10.58 7.95 7.99
N GLU A 72 -11.61 8.73 8.34
CA GLU A 72 -12.21 8.67 9.69
C GLU A 72 -12.81 7.29 9.98
N ALA A 73 -13.46 6.67 8.99
CA ALA A 73 -14.06 5.35 9.14
C ALA A 73 -12.98 4.26 9.30
N VAL A 74 -11.93 4.30 8.48
CA VAL A 74 -10.81 3.36 8.54
C VAL A 74 -10.09 3.47 9.89
N VAL A 75 -9.69 4.67 10.29
CA VAL A 75 -9.00 4.91 11.57
C VAL A 75 -9.85 4.43 12.73
N SER A 76 -11.14 4.77 12.73
CA SER A 76 -12.07 4.35 13.78
C SER A 76 -12.18 2.82 13.90
N LEU A 77 -12.18 2.09 12.78
CA LEU A 77 -12.21 0.62 12.78
C LEU A 77 -10.88 0.02 13.27
N VAL A 78 -9.76 0.55 12.79
CA VAL A 78 -8.41 0.11 13.20
C VAL A 78 -8.20 0.31 14.70
N GLU A 79 -8.58 1.46 15.24
CA GLU A 79 -8.43 1.77 16.67
C GLU A 79 -9.27 0.86 17.57
N ARG A 80 -10.42 0.39 17.05
CA ARG A 80 -11.26 -0.62 17.71
C ARG A 80 -10.79 -2.06 17.52
N GLY A 81 -9.75 -2.29 16.72
CA GLY A 81 -9.31 -3.63 16.34
C GLY A 81 -10.33 -4.41 15.49
N ALA A 82 -11.20 -3.68 14.78
CA ALA A 82 -12.23 -4.26 13.92
C ALA A 82 -11.69 -4.56 12.51
N LEU A 83 -12.31 -5.50 11.82
CA LEU A 83 -12.03 -5.80 10.41
C LEU A 83 -12.61 -4.71 9.51
N LEU A 84 -11.95 -4.45 8.37
CA LEU A 84 -12.40 -3.48 7.36
C LEU A 84 -13.37 -4.07 6.31
N SER A 85 -13.95 -5.25 6.57
CA SER A 85 -14.60 -6.12 5.57
C SER A 85 -15.90 -5.59 4.93
N TYR A 86 -16.38 -4.39 5.28
CA TYR A 86 -17.67 -3.85 4.81
C TYR A 86 -17.58 -2.42 4.28
N ILE A 87 -16.38 -1.91 4.03
CA ILE A 87 -16.17 -0.56 3.50
C ILE A 87 -15.27 -0.62 2.27
N SER A 88 -15.55 0.23 1.29
CA SER A 88 -14.58 0.53 0.24
C SER A 88 -13.48 1.38 0.85
N TYR A 89 -12.23 0.98 0.66
CA TYR A 89 -11.10 1.72 1.19
C TYR A 89 -9.91 1.64 0.25
N HIS A 90 -9.06 2.65 0.35
CA HIS A 90 -7.75 2.67 -0.26
C HIS A 90 -6.73 3.09 0.79
N ILE A 91 -5.83 2.18 1.15
CA ILE A 91 -4.85 2.41 2.21
C ILE A 91 -3.44 2.01 1.79
N ILE A 92 -2.47 2.60 2.48
CA ILE A 92 -1.08 2.18 2.53
C ILE A 92 -0.74 1.94 4.00
N THR A 93 -0.10 0.80 4.31
CA THR A 93 0.48 0.58 5.64
C THR A 93 1.99 0.47 5.55
N VAL A 94 2.68 1.02 6.54
CA VAL A 94 4.14 1.03 6.60
C VAL A 94 4.60 0.55 7.97
N ASN A 95 5.33 -0.56 7.94
CA ASN A 95 5.99 -1.17 9.10
C ASN A 95 7.51 -0.89 9.01
N GLU A 96 8.31 -1.58 9.83
CA GLU A 96 9.77 -1.40 9.82
C GLU A 96 10.43 -1.88 8.51
N ASP A 97 9.90 -2.94 7.92
CA ASP A 97 10.47 -3.66 6.78
C ASP A 97 9.48 -3.88 5.62
N HIS A 98 8.26 -3.39 5.73
CA HIS A 98 7.22 -3.59 4.73
C HIS A 98 6.41 -2.33 4.43
N VAL A 99 6.10 -2.15 3.15
CA VAL A 99 5.03 -1.27 2.67
C VAL A 99 3.96 -2.14 2.03
N THR A 100 2.70 -1.98 2.42
CA THR A 100 1.57 -2.63 1.75
C THR A 100 0.62 -1.59 1.17
N PHE A 101 -0.01 -1.95 0.07
CA PHE A 101 -1.03 -1.18 -0.62
C PHE A 101 -2.27 -2.04 -0.74
N GLU A 102 -3.42 -1.50 -0.38
CA GLU A 102 -4.68 -2.21 -0.46
C GLU A 102 -5.77 -1.31 -1.04
N ARG A 103 -6.44 -1.81 -2.07
CA ARG A 103 -7.60 -1.19 -2.70
C ARG A 103 -8.74 -2.20 -2.69
N VAL A 104 -9.74 -1.98 -1.85
CA VAL A 104 -10.91 -2.86 -1.74
C VAL A 104 -12.09 -2.27 -2.50
N TYR A 105 -12.80 -3.10 -3.27
CA TYR A 105 -13.83 -2.68 -4.26
C TYR A 105 -13.31 -1.74 -5.35
N GLY A 106 -12.14 -2.04 -5.90
CA GLY A 106 -11.42 -1.25 -6.90
C GLY A 106 -10.71 -0.05 -6.29
N GLY A 107 -10.89 0.16 -4.98
CA GLY A 107 -10.50 1.36 -4.27
C GLY A 107 -11.49 2.50 -4.51
N ILE A 108 -10.97 3.70 -4.39
CA ILE A 108 -11.72 4.95 -4.37
C ILE A 108 -11.63 5.55 -5.77
N HIS A 109 -12.75 5.70 -6.50
CA HIS A 109 -12.76 6.23 -7.88
C HIS A 109 -12.93 7.75 -7.96
N GLY A 110 -12.67 8.31 -9.15
CA GLY A 110 -12.73 9.75 -9.45
C GLY A 110 -11.45 10.48 -9.04
N GLU A 111 -11.52 11.81 -8.88
CA GLU A 111 -10.38 12.67 -8.57
C GLU A 111 -9.55 12.16 -7.37
N VAL A 112 -10.22 11.69 -6.31
CA VAL A 112 -9.53 11.16 -5.12
C VAL A 112 -8.72 9.91 -5.46
N GLY A 113 -9.24 9.02 -6.32
CA GLY A 113 -8.55 7.81 -6.77
C GLY A 113 -7.33 8.10 -7.62
N GLU A 114 -7.43 9.12 -8.47
CA GLU A 114 -6.33 9.61 -9.28
C GLU A 114 -5.22 10.16 -8.38
N ARG A 115 -5.56 11.04 -7.42
CA ARG A 115 -4.62 11.55 -6.42
C ARG A 115 -3.96 10.44 -5.59
N CYS A 116 -4.74 9.45 -5.14
CA CYS A 116 -4.18 8.30 -4.42
C CYS A 116 -3.21 7.52 -5.30
N SER A 117 -3.54 7.29 -6.58
CA SER A 117 -2.64 6.61 -7.51
C SER A 117 -1.35 7.40 -7.76
N GLU A 118 -1.42 8.73 -7.82
CA GLU A 118 -0.24 9.59 -7.85
C GLU A 118 0.61 9.47 -6.57
N GLY A 119 -0.04 9.47 -5.40
CA GLY A 119 0.62 9.28 -4.10
C GLY A 119 1.34 7.94 -3.99
N GLU A 120 0.72 6.85 -4.47
CA GLU A 120 1.36 5.54 -4.55
C GLU A 120 2.59 5.57 -5.46
N MET A 121 2.46 6.09 -6.68
CA MET A 121 3.58 6.16 -7.62
C MET A 121 4.72 7.03 -7.10
N ALA A 122 4.41 8.13 -6.39
CA ALA A 122 5.40 8.97 -5.74
C ALA A 122 6.16 8.19 -4.66
N LEU A 123 5.46 7.44 -3.80
CA LEU A 123 6.08 6.57 -2.79
C LEU A 123 6.98 5.51 -3.43
N LEU A 124 6.48 4.80 -4.44
CA LEU A 124 7.22 3.75 -5.14
C LEU A 124 8.49 4.28 -5.80
N THR A 125 8.38 5.42 -6.49
CA THR A 125 9.52 6.09 -7.14
C THR A 125 10.56 6.55 -6.12
N ALA A 126 10.09 7.10 -4.99
CA ALA A 126 10.96 7.55 -3.90
C ALA A 126 11.70 6.36 -3.26
N LEU A 127 11.00 5.25 -3.00
CA LEU A 127 11.61 4.01 -2.49
C LEU A 127 12.68 3.48 -3.44
N CYS A 128 12.45 3.52 -4.75
CA CYS A 128 13.46 3.09 -5.73
C CYS A 128 14.74 3.94 -5.76
N SER A 129 14.74 5.10 -5.09
CA SER A 129 15.87 6.03 -5.06
C SER A 129 16.35 6.32 -3.64
N ALA A 130 15.81 5.63 -2.63
CA ALA A 130 16.05 5.91 -1.23
C ALA A 130 17.41 5.34 -0.77
N PRO A 131 18.38 6.19 -0.39
CA PRO A 131 19.65 5.71 0.12
C PRO A 131 19.44 4.96 1.45
N GLY A 132 20.05 3.77 1.56
CA GLY A 132 19.99 2.95 2.78
C GLY A 132 18.68 2.17 2.97
N LEU A 133 17.77 2.17 1.99
CA LEU A 133 16.60 1.30 1.95
C LEU A 133 16.69 0.40 0.72
N ASP A 134 16.98 -0.87 0.94
CA ASP A 134 17.11 -1.85 -0.14
C ASP A 134 15.81 -2.59 -0.35
N ILE A 135 15.26 -2.54 -1.57
CA ILE A 135 14.10 -3.38 -1.94
C ILE A 135 14.56 -4.83 -2.01
N VAL A 136 13.97 -5.69 -1.19
CA VAL A 136 14.26 -7.14 -1.17
C VAL A 136 13.36 -7.84 -2.17
N ALA A 137 12.05 -7.67 -2.03
CA ALA A 137 11.03 -8.31 -2.83
C ALA A 137 9.82 -7.40 -3.01
N TRP A 138 9.03 -7.65 -4.03
CA TRP A 138 7.74 -7.00 -4.23
C TRP A 138 6.77 -7.93 -4.97
N TRP A 139 5.47 -7.71 -4.76
CA TRP A 139 4.42 -8.50 -5.38
C TRP A 139 3.12 -7.73 -5.50
N ILE A 140 2.29 -8.16 -6.44
CA ILE A 140 0.95 -7.64 -6.65
C ILE A 140 -0.02 -8.82 -6.78
N ASN A 141 -1.18 -8.72 -6.14
CA ASN A 141 -2.24 -9.73 -6.16
C ASN A 141 -3.60 -9.05 -6.39
N ALA A 142 -4.55 -9.80 -6.91
CA ALA A 142 -5.94 -9.40 -7.04
C ALA A 142 -6.90 -10.54 -6.63
N GLY A 143 -8.17 -10.22 -6.39
CA GLY A 143 -9.21 -11.20 -6.06
C GLY A 143 -10.33 -10.60 -5.22
N GLY A 144 -10.78 -11.36 -4.22
CA GLY A 144 -11.79 -10.92 -3.26
C GLY A 144 -13.22 -11.13 -3.74
N ASP A 145 -14.18 -11.03 -2.83
CA ASP A 145 -15.64 -11.09 -3.10
C ASP A 145 -16.08 -12.27 -4.00
N GLY A 146 -15.56 -13.47 -3.74
CA GLY A 146 -15.89 -14.69 -4.48
C GLY A 146 -15.12 -14.88 -5.79
N TYR A 147 -14.26 -13.94 -6.19
CA TYR A 147 -13.34 -14.10 -7.31
C TYR A 147 -12.16 -14.99 -6.94
N GLU A 148 -11.68 -15.80 -7.90
CA GLU A 148 -10.48 -16.60 -7.73
C GLU A 148 -9.27 -15.70 -7.46
N PRO A 149 -8.40 -16.05 -6.49
CA PRO A 149 -7.17 -15.30 -6.25
C PRO A 149 -6.28 -15.28 -7.49
N HIS A 150 -5.90 -14.08 -7.92
CA HIS A 150 -4.97 -13.86 -9.02
C HIS A 150 -3.62 -13.39 -8.48
N ILE A 151 -2.57 -14.13 -8.83
CA ILE A 151 -1.19 -13.75 -8.53
C ILE A 151 -0.66 -12.95 -9.71
N GLY A 152 -0.47 -11.66 -9.48
CA GLY A 152 0.06 -10.74 -10.48
C GLY A 152 1.59 -10.74 -10.54
N PRO A 153 2.18 -9.69 -11.14
CA PRO A 153 3.62 -9.52 -11.21
C PRO A 153 4.30 -9.50 -9.83
N LYS A 154 5.52 -10.03 -9.78
CA LYS A 154 6.38 -10.01 -8.60
C LYS A 154 7.86 -10.01 -9.01
N GLY A 155 8.73 -9.55 -8.13
CA GLY A 155 10.15 -9.47 -8.42
C GLY A 155 11.00 -9.24 -7.17
N HIS A 156 12.32 -9.14 -7.40
CA HIS A 156 13.32 -8.90 -6.35
C HIS A 156 14.22 -7.74 -6.73
N GLY A 157 14.60 -6.93 -5.75
CA GLY A 157 15.49 -5.81 -5.99
C GLY A 157 14.84 -4.60 -6.66
N VAL A 158 15.49 -3.46 -6.49
CA VAL A 158 15.03 -2.16 -7.03
C VAL A 158 14.94 -2.13 -8.55
N ALA A 159 15.83 -2.83 -9.25
CA ALA A 159 15.86 -2.85 -10.71
C ALA A 159 14.61 -3.52 -11.31
N SER A 160 14.14 -4.62 -10.70
CA SER A 160 12.92 -5.29 -11.17
C SER A 160 11.68 -4.47 -10.87
N LEU A 161 11.63 -3.79 -9.72
CA LEU A 161 10.54 -2.89 -9.38
C LEU A 161 10.48 -1.70 -10.36
N ARG A 162 11.61 -1.05 -10.65
CA ARG A 162 11.68 0.02 -11.65
C ARG A 162 11.19 -0.43 -13.03
N ALA A 163 11.60 -1.63 -13.47
CA ALA A 163 11.14 -2.17 -14.75
C ALA A 163 9.61 -2.38 -14.77
N ALA A 164 9.04 -2.88 -13.66
CA ALA A 164 7.59 -3.07 -13.53
C ALA A 164 6.81 -1.74 -13.46
N LEU A 165 7.44 -0.68 -12.97
CA LEU A 165 6.87 0.67 -12.89
C LEU A 165 7.13 1.51 -14.16
N GLU A 166 7.87 0.98 -15.14
CA GLU A 166 8.33 1.71 -16.33
C GLU A 166 9.15 2.97 -15.99
N LEU A 167 10.02 2.88 -14.97
CA LEU A 167 10.91 3.95 -14.47
C LEU A 167 12.35 3.90 -15.01
#